data_AF-A0A0R2H3F7-F1
#
_entry.id   AF-A0A0R2H3F7-F1
#
_cell.length_a   1.000
_cell.length_b   1.000
_cell.length_c   1.000
_cell.angle_alpha   90.00
_cell.angle_beta   90.00
_cell.angle_gamma   90.00
#
_symmetry.space_group_name_H-M   'P 1'
#
loop_
_entity.id
_entity.type
_entity.pdbx_description
1 polymer ?
#
loop_
_entity_poly.entity_id
_entity_poly.type
_entity_poly.pdbx_seq_one_letter_code
_entity_poly.pdbx_strand_id
1 'polypeptide(L)' 'MTGVVKRVTFADGFFRILEVMVLTTDLPWSQPMITVTGPVGTVSEGQVYRFVGYLTTNRRYGAQMVARFSEAVAN' A
#
# COMPACT_ATOMS: atom_id res chain seq x y z
N MET A 1 -3.14 7.51 3.40
CA MET A 1 -4.05 6.34 3.30
C MET A 1 -3.78 5.35 4.42
N THR A 2 -4.81 4.75 5.01
CA THR A 2 -4.69 3.57 5.90
C THR A 2 -5.34 2.35 5.24
N GLY A 3 -4.82 1.17 5.51
CA GLY A 3 -5.36 -0.06 4.94
C GLY A 3 -4.81 -1.34 5.57
N VAL A 4 -5.53 -2.43 5.36
CA VAL A 4 -5.10 -3.78 5.75
C VAL A 4 -4.28 -4.39 4.62
N VAL A 5 -3.07 -4.83 4.90
CA VAL A 5 -2.27 -5.60 3.93
C VAL A 5 -2.92 -6.96 3.74
N LYS A 6 -3.50 -7.22 2.56
CA LYS A 6 -4.13 -8.50 2.24
C LYS A 6 -3.13 -9.50 1.68
N ARG A 7 -2.15 -9.02 0.93
CA ARG A 7 -1.08 -9.86 0.37
C ARG A 7 0.22 -9.08 0.16
N VAL A 8 1.35 -9.71 0.43
CA VAL A 8 2.68 -9.27 -0.02
C VAL A 8 2.99 -9.97 -1.34
N THR A 9 2.74 -9.30 -2.46
CA THR A 9 2.92 -9.87 -3.81
C THR A 9 4.39 -10.01 -4.19
N PHE A 10 5.24 -9.10 -3.71
CA PHE A 10 6.69 -9.12 -3.96
C PHE A 10 7.43 -8.44 -2.81
N ALA A 11 8.63 -8.93 -2.48
CA ALA A 11 9.54 -8.31 -1.54
C ALA A 11 11.00 -8.52 -1.98
N ASP A 12 11.76 -7.42 -2.02
CA ASP A 12 13.21 -7.41 -2.21
C ASP A 12 13.81 -6.30 -1.34
N GLY A 13 14.51 -6.70 -0.27
CA GLY A 13 14.95 -5.78 0.77
C GLY A 13 13.81 -4.94 1.36
N PHE A 14 13.90 -3.61 1.21
CA PHE A 14 12.85 -2.68 1.63
C PHE A 14 11.79 -2.43 0.56
N PHE A 15 12.02 -2.85 -0.69
CA PHE A 15 11.04 -2.66 -1.73
C PHE A 15 9.97 -3.76 -1.65
N ARG A 16 8.69 -3.38 -1.57
CA ARG A 16 7.57 -4.32 -1.67
C ARG A 16 6.52 -3.89 -2.67
N ILE A 17 5.76 -4.86 -3.16
CA ILE A 17 4.48 -4.68 -3.84
C ILE A 17 3.41 -5.36 -2.99
N LEU A 18 2.44 -4.59 -2.54
CA LEU A 18 1.40 -5.00 -1.60
C LEU A 18 0.03 -4.85 -2.24
N GLU A 19 -0.84 -5.81 -1.94
CA GLU A 19 -2.27 -5.66 -2.16
C GLU A 19 -2.93 -5.22 -0.85
N VAL A 20 -3.55 -4.04 -0.85
CA VAL A 20 -4.06 -3.38 0.36
C VAL A 20 -5.55 -3.12 0.22
N MET A 21 -6.32 -3.55 1.22
CA MET A 21 -7.72 -3.15 1.38
C MET A 21 -7.74 -1.77 2.04
N VAL A 22 -8.30 -0.78 1.34
CA VAL A 22 -8.36 0.61 1.79
C VAL A 22 -9.38 0.74 2.92
N LEU A 23 -8.95 1.30 4.05
CA LEU A 23 -9.84 1.66 5.16
C LEU A 23 -10.22 3.14 5.09
N THR A 24 -9.21 4.02 5.03
CA THR A 24 -9.42 5.47 4.87
C THR A 24 -8.40 6.06 3.92
N THR A 25 -8.82 7.01 3.09
CA THR A 25 -7.92 7.70 2.15
C THR A 25 -8.43 9.10 1.84
N ASP A 26 -7.48 10.02 1.68
CA ASP A 26 -7.63 11.38 1.16
C ASP A 26 -7.21 11.47 -0.32
N LEU A 27 -6.63 10.40 -0.86
CA LEU A 27 -6.28 10.29 -2.27
C LEU A 27 -7.55 10.12 -3.13
N PRO A 28 -7.56 10.58 -4.40
CA PRO A 28 -8.67 10.37 -5.32
C PRO A 28 -8.74 8.90 -5.80
N TRP A 29 -9.11 8.00 -4.88
CA TRP A 29 -9.20 6.56 -5.07
C TRP A 29 -10.52 6.05 -4.47
N SER A 30 -11.33 5.37 -5.28
CA SER A 30 -12.67 4.91 -4.89
C SER A 30 -12.80 3.38 -4.80
N GLN A 31 -11.78 2.62 -5.21
CA GLN A 31 -11.83 1.16 -5.19
C GLN A 31 -11.47 0.63 -3.80
N PRO A 32 -12.08 -0.49 -3.36
CA PRO A 32 -11.81 -1.05 -2.03
C PRO A 32 -10.40 -1.64 -1.90
N MET A 33 -9.78 -1.99 -3.02
CA MET A 33 -8.44 -2.56 -3.09
C MET A 33 -7.53 -1.60 -3.85
N ILE A 34 -6.27 -1.54 -3.45
CA ILE A 34 -5.23 -0.77 -4.13
C ILE A 34 -3.90 -1.52 -4.09
N THR A 35 -3.13 -1.41 -5.16
CA THR A 35 -1.73 -1.83 -5.16
C THR A 35 -0.87 -0.73 -4.54
N VAL A 36 -0.08 -1.07 -3.53
CA VAL A 36 0.92 -0.19 -2.93
C VAL A 36 2.30 -0.70 -3.28
N THR A 37 3.15 0.15 -3.83
CA THR A 37 4.53 -0.20 -4.22
C THR A 37 5.52 0.80 -3.65
N GLY A 38 6.71 0.36 -3.26
CA GLY A 38 7.79 1.27 -2.85
C GLY A 38 8.62 0.76 -1.68
N PRO A 39 9.56 1.59 -1.19
CA PRO A 39 10.33 1.31 0.01
C PRO A 39 9.42 1.39 1.23
N VAL A 40 8.92 0.24 1.67
CA VAL A 40 8.13 0.12 2.89
C VAL A 40 8.83 -0.87 3.79
N GLY A 41 8.86 -0.57 5.09
CA GLY A 41 9.51 -1.42 6.09
C GLY A 41 8.86 -2.80 6.19
N THR A 42 9.23 -3.58 7.21
CA THR A 42 8.58 -4.88 7.44
C THR A 42 7.08 -4.75 7.67
N VAL A 43 6.31 -5.24 6.71
CA VAL A 43 4.86 -5.37 6.78
C VAL A 43 4.45 -6.83 6.94
N SER A 44 3.35 -7.07 7.65
CA SER A 44 2.72 -8.38 7.80
C SER A 44 1.32 -8.38 7.21
N GLU A 45 0.94 -9.47 6.56
CA GLU A 45 -0.43 -9.67 6.08
C GLU A 45 -1.42 -9.68 7.26
N GLY A 46 -2.65 -9.21 7.01
CA GLY A 46 -3.70 -9.08 8.01
C GLY A 46 -3.57 -7.85 8.93
N GLN A 47 -2.42 -7.16 8.94
CA GLN A 47 -2.19 -6.00 9.80
C GLN A 47 -2.55 -4.68 9.11
N VAL A 48 -2.88 -3.68 9.93
CA VAL A 48 -3.23 -2.32 9.48
C VAL A 48 -1.98 -1.45 9.43
N TYR A 49 -1.80 -0.75 8.31
CA TYR A 49 -0.72 0.20 8.13
C TYR A 49 -1.25 1.54 7.63
N ARG A 50 -0.56 2.61 8.03
CA ARG A 50 -0.66 3.92 7.38
C ARG A 50 0.43 4.02 6.32
N PHE A 51 0.01 4.27 5.09
CA PHE A 51 0.90 4.52 3.95
C PHE A 51 0.91 6.01 3.60
N VAL A 52 2.11 6.55 3.42
CA VAL A 52 2.35 7.92 2.94
C VAL A 52 3.02 7.86 1.58
N GLY A 53 2.45 8.57 0.60
CA GLY A 53 2.85 8.44 -0.80
C GLY A 53 1.93 9.21 -1.74
N TYR A 54 1.95 8.84 -3.01
CA TYR A 54 1.14 9.47 -4.06
C TYR A 54 0.58 8.44 -5.04
N LEU A 55 -0.53 8.77 -5.69
CA LEU A 55 -1.09 7.95 -6.77
C LEU A 55 -0.29 8.14 -8.06
N THR A 56 -0.11 7.05 -8.78
CA THR A 56 0.43 7.05 -10.13
C THR A 56 -0.29 6.01 -10.98
N THR A 57 -0.16 6.10 -12.29
CA THR A 57 -0.72 5.12 -13.22
C THR A 57 0.41 4.44 -13.98
N ASN A 58 0.56 3.14 -13.78
CA ASN A 58 1.45 2.31 -14.57
C ASN A 58 0.72 1.86 -15.84
N ARG A 59 1.39 1.93 -17.01
CA ARG A 59 0.80 1.54 -18.30
C ARG A 59 0.32 0.08 -18.35
N ARG A 60 0.96 -0.83 -17.62
CA ARG A 60 0.66 -2.27 -17.63
C ARG A 60 -0.26 -2.70 -16.49
N TYR A 61 -0.13 -2.08 -15.32
CA TYR A 61 -0.80 -2.52 -14.09
C TYR A 61 -1.91 -1.58 -13.62
N GLY A 62 -2.12 -0.46 -14.31
CA GLY A 62 -3.13 0.53 -13.95
C GLY A 62 -2.68 1.41 -12.78
N ALA A 63 -3.68 2.01 -12.13
CA ALA A 63 -3.46 2.99 -11.08
C ALA A 63 -3.09 2.32 -9.75
N GLN A 64 -2.12 2.90 -9.05
CA GLN A 64 -1.49 2.36 -7.86
C GLN A 64 -0.96 3.50 -6.97
N MET A 65 -0.64 3.18 -5.73
CA MET A 65 0.04 4.10 -4.81
C MET A 65 1.54 3.79 -4.76
N VAL A 66 2.38 4.81 -4.98
CA VAL A 66 3.81 4.74 -4.66
C VAL A 66 4.01 5.23 -3.23
N ALA A 67 4.35 4.31 -2.32
CA ALA A 67 4.65 4.62 -0.93
C ALA A 67 6.09 5.10 -0.78
N ARG A 68 6.28 6.10 0.08
CA ARG A 68 7.60 6.57 0.55
C ARG A 68 7.90 6.06 1.96
N PHE A 69 6.86 5.77 2.72
CA PHE A 69 6.94 5.32 4.11
C PHE A 69 5.66 4.58 4.51
N SER A 70 5.79 3.67 5.46
CA SER A 70 4.69 2.95 6.10
C SER A 70 4.91 2.82 7.60
N GLU A 71 3.84 2.94 8.38
CA GLU A 71 3.86 2.73 9.83
C GLU A 71 2.74 1.76 10.23
N ALA A 72 3.04 0.82 11.13
CA ALA A 72 2.04 -0.06 11.70
C ALA A 72 1.10 0.77 12.59
N VAL A 73 -0.20 0.60 12.43
CA VAL A 73 -1.18 1.24 13.30
C VAL A 73 -1.43 0.27 14.45
N ALA A 74 -1.08 0.68 15.68
CA ALA A 74 -1.43 -0.09 16.86
C ALA A 74 -2.95 -0.14 17.00
N ASN A 75 -3.49 -1.35 17.24
CA ASN A 75 -4.89 -1.54 17.60
C ASN A 75 -5.20 -0.97 18.98
#